data_AF-A0A0C1HCD8-F1
#
_entry.id   AF-A0A0C1HCD8-F1
#
_cell.length_a   1.000
_cell.length_b   1.000
_cell.length_c   1.000
_cell.angle_alpha   90.00
_cell.angle_beta   90.00
_cell.angle_gamma   90.00
#
_symmetry.space_group_name_H-M   'P 1'
#
loop_
_entity.id
_entity.type
_entity.pdbx_description
1 polymer ?
#
loop_
_entity_poly.entity_id
_entity_poly.type
_entity_poly.pdbx_seq_one_letter_code
_entity_poly.pdbx_strand_id
1 'polypeptide(L)'
;MAYLRECRTLAKHYLKGNEKEAEAFIKLMQQEFLCPNDAKRQLDKFVKKLKYIQIIEPRFIATQKHTTSGRPEAAQKPSISSYRLQDIVACSLLNKLADALLVIRIRIRLTCFFNFFILPLINKMLKSHHYPRK
;
A
#
# COMPACT_ATOMS: atom_id res chain seq x y z
N MET A 1 9.97 1.00 -32.13
CA MET A 1 9.64 -0.42 -31.87
C MET A 1 10.41 -1.05 -30.70
N ALA A 2 11.65 -0.66 -30.40
CA ALA A 2 12.40 -1.16 -29.23
C ALA A 2 11.72 -0.82 -27.88
N TYR A 3 11.33 0.44 -27.69
CA TYR A 3 10.64 0.93 -26.48
C TYR A 3 9.40 0.09 -26.08
N LEU A 4 8.52 -0.24 -27.03
CA LEU A 4 7.32 -1.04 -26.74
C LEU A 4 7.65 -2.46 -26.27
N ARG A 5 8.74 -3.05 -26.77
CA ARG A 5 9.20 -4.37 -26.34
C ARG A 5 9.75 -4.32 -24.92
N GLU A 6 10.51 -3.27 -24.61
CA GLU A 6 11.02 -3.02 -23.25
C GLU A 6 9.87 -2.83 -22.26
N CYS A 7 8.86 -2.00 -22.59
CA CYS A 7 7.68 -1.82 -21.75
C CYS A 7 6.94 -3.14 -21.50
N ARG A 8 6.76 -3.98 -22.52
CA ARG A 8 6.10 -5.29 -22.40
C ARG A 8 6.91 -6.24 -21.51
N THR A 9 8.22 -6.31 -21.70
CA THR A 9 9.11 -7.13 -20.88
C THR A 9 9.07 -6.68 -19.42
N LEU A 10 9.16 -5.37 -19.18
CA LEU A 10 9.06 -4.78 -17.87
C LEU A 10 7.74 -5.14 -17.18
N ALA A 11 6.60 -4.91 -17.85
CA ALA A 11 5.28 -5.24 -17.33
C ALA A 11 5.16 -6.73 -16.97
N LYS A 12 5.68 -7.63 -17.82
CA LYS A 12 5.68 -9.07 -17.57
C LYS A 12 6.50 -9.43 -16.32
N HIS A 13 7.67 -8.84 -16.14
CA HIS A 13 8.50 -9.08 -14.95
C HIS A 13 7.83 -8.56 -13.67
N TYR A 14 7.17 -7.41 -13.72
CA TYR A 14 6.42 -6.87 -12.59
C TYR A 14 5.25 -7.76 -12.20
N LEU A 15 4.43 -8.18 -13.17
CA LEU A 15 3.29 -9.08 -12.91
C LEU A 15 3.75 -10.39 -12.28
N LYS A 16 4.79 -11.01 -12.84
CA LYS A 16 5.36 -12.25 -12.31
C LYS A 16 5.98 -12.07 -10.91
N GLY A 17 6.57 -10.92 -10.63
CA GLY A 17 7.09 -10.58 -9.30
C GLY A 17 5.97 -10.43 -8.28
N ASN A 18 4.89 -9.75 -8.67
CA ASN A 18 3.70 -9.56 -7.85
C ASN A 18 3.01 -10.89 -7.51
N GLU A 19 2.79 -11.75 -8.51
CA GLU A 19 2.21 -13.08 -8.31
C GLU A 19 2.98 -13.92 -7.29
N LYS A 20 4.31 -13.93 -7.39
CA LYS A 20 5.18 -14.66 -6.44
C LYS A 20 5.08 -14.13 -5.01
N GLU A 21 5.07 -12.80 -4.84
CA GLU A 21 4.91 -12.19 -3.52
C GLU A 21 3.51 -12.47 -2.94
N ALA A 22 2.46 -12.45 -3.78
CA ALA A 22 1.10 -12.76 -3.39
C ALA A 22 0.95 -14.22 -2.96
N GLU A 23 1.48 -15.18 -3.73
CA GLU A 23 1.50 -16.59 -3.35
C GLU A 23 2.24 -16.84 -2.03
N ALA A 24 3.39 -16.18 -1.83
CA ALA A 24 4.14 -16.28 -0.58
C ALA A 24 3.35 -15.68 0.60
N PHE A 25 2.58 -14.62 0.35
CA PHE A 25 1.72 -14.02 1.35
C PHE A 25 0.54 -14.93 1.72
N ILE A 26 -0.12 -15.56 0.74
CA ILE A 26 -1.19 -16.54 0.97
C ILE A 26 -0.69 -17.68 1.86
N LYS A 27 0.53 -18.17 1.62
CA LYS A 27 1.15 -19.20 2.47
C LYS A 27 1.36 -18.72 3.90
N LEU A 28 1.80 -17.46 4.07
CA LEU A 28 1.99 -16.86 5.39
C LEU A 28 0.66 -16.65 6.15
N MET A 29 -0.43 -16.33 5.44
CA MET A 29 -1.78 -16.28 6.03
C MET A 29 -2.31 -17.64 6.48
N GLN A 30 -1.98 -18.71 5.74
CA GLN A 30 -2.36 -20.08 6.08
C GLN A 30 -1.57 -20.64 7.26
N GLN A 31 -0.44 -20.03 7.61
CA GLN A 31 0.39 -20.45 8.72
C GLN A 31 -0.30 -20.17 10.07
N GLU A 32 -0.26 -21.17 10.94
CA GLU A 32 -0.79 -21.06 12.30
C GLU A 32 0.33 -20.70 13.27
N PHE A 33 0.06 -19.70 14.10
CA PHE A 33 0.97 -19.22 15.13
C PHE A 33 0.42 -19.52 16.51
N LEU A 34 1.30 -19.91 17.43
CA LEU A 34 0.94 -20.13 18.83
C LEU A 34 0.71 -18.79 19.57
N CYS A 35 1.38 -17.72 19.12
CA CYS A 35 1.35 -16.42 19.76
C CYS A 35 1.18 -15.30 18.72
N PRO A 36 0.39 -14.25 19.00
CA PRO A 36 0.22 -13.11 18.09
C PRO A 36 1.53 -12.35 17.85
N ASN A 37 2.42 -12.29 18.84
CA ASN A 37 3.72 -11.64 18.67
C ASN A 37 4.62 -12.38 17.67
N ASP A 38 4.53 -13.71 17.58
CA ASP A 38 5.30 -14.49 16.61
C ASP A 38 4.78 -14.28 15.19
N ALA A 39 3.45 -14.24 15.04
CA ALA A 39 2.80 -13.89 13.79
C ALA A 39 3.25 -12.49 13.31
N LYS A 40 3.27 -11.50 14.21
CA LYS A 40 3.75 -10.14 13.93
C LYS A 40 5.22 -10.12 13.52
N ARG A 41 6.10 -10.84 14.23
CA ARG A 41 7.53 -10.93 13.89
C ARG A 41 7.77 -11.54 12.52
N GLN A 42 6.99 -12.57 12.15
CA GLN A 42 7.09 -13.15 10.81
C GLN A 42 6.59 -12.19 9.73
N LEU A 43 5.48 -11.50 9.99
CA LEU A 43 4.97 -10.47 9.09
C LEU A 43 6.00 -9.36 8.87
N ASP A 44 6.61 -8.83 9.94
CA ASP A 44 7.64 -7.77 9.83
C ASP A 44 8.85 -8.23 9.02
N LYS A 45 9.27 -9.50 9.18
CA LYS A 45 10.34 -10.09 8.37
C LYS A 45 9.92 -10.25 6.90
N PHE A 46 8.66 -10.55 6.65
CA PHE A 46 8.11 -10.71 5.30
C PHE A 46 8.00 -9.37 4.58
N VAL A 47 7.45 -8.34 5.25
CA VAL A 47 7.33 -6.97 4.73
C VAL A 47 8.68 -6.42 4.28
N LYS A 48 9.76 -6.69 5.04
CA LYS A 48 11.13 -6.28 4.66
C LYS A 48 11.62 -6.91 3.34
N LYS A 49 11.04 -8.03 2.92
CA LYS A 49 11.39 -8.75 1.68
C LYS A 49 10.53 -8.32 0.48
N LEU A 50 9.39 -7.69 0.72
CA LEU A 50 8.45 -7.27 -0.33
C LEU A 50 9.02 -6.12 -1.16
N LYS A 51 8.88 -6.23 -2.48
CA LYS A 51 9.29 -5.21 -3.45
C LYS A 51 8.10 -4.62 -4.21
N TYR A 52 7.07 -5.44 -4.44
CA TYR A 52 5.95 -5.14 -5.32
C TYR A 52 4.60 -5.05 -4.59
N ILE A 53 4.48 -5.61 -3.40
CA ILE A 53 3.24 -5.56 -2.61
C ILE A 53 3.44 -4.72 -1.35
N GLN A 54 2.40 -4.00 -0.93
CA GLN A 54 2.33 -3.38 0.38
C GLN A 54 1.14 -3.95 1.16
N ILE A 55 1.35 -4.18 2.45
CA ILE A 55 0.33 -4.71 3.35
C ILE A 55 -0.17 -3.53 4.17
N ILE A 56 -1.46 -3.23 4.06
CA ILE A 56 -2.10 -2.11 4.77
C ILE A 56 -2.92 -2.72 5.91
N GLU A 57 -2.61 -2.29 7.14
CA GLU A 57 -3.33 -2.65 8.37
C GLU A 57 -3.51 -4.16 8.60
N PRO A 58 -2.45 -4.85 9.04
CA PRO A 58 -2.54 -6.27 9.28
C PRO A 58 -3.47 -6.62 10.46
N ARG A 59 -4.40 -7.56 10.28
CA ARG A 59 -5.29 -8.08 11.33
C ARG A 59 -4.92 -9.53 11.68
N PHE A 60 -4.93 -9.80 12.98
CA PHE A 60 -4.66 -11.13 13.52
C PHE A 60 -5.94 -11.69 14.14
N ILE A 61 -6.30 -12.91 13.74
CA ILE A 61 -7.50 -13.59 14.24
C ILE A 61 -7.08 -14.82 15.02
N ALA A 62 -7.67 -14.99 16.21
CA ALA A 62 -7.56 -16.21 16.97
C ALA A 62 -8.50 -17.27 16.37
N THR A 63 -7.94 -18.33 15.80
CA THR A 63 -8.67 -19.53 15.40
C THR A 63 -8.83 -20.46 16.59
N GLN A 64 -10.08 -20.79 16.89
CA GLN A 64 -10.43 -21.83 17.85
C GLN A 64 -10.49 -23.17 17.10
N LYS A 65 -9.86 -24.22 17.65
CA LYS A 65 -10.01 -25.59 17.15
C LYS A 65 -10.59 -26.46 18.25
N HIS A 66 -11.50 -27.34 17.88
CA HIS A 66 -11.96 -28.40 18.77
C HIS A 66 -10.89 -29.49 18.83
N THR A 67 -10.52 -29.89 20.04
CA THR A 67 -9.43 -30.84 20.33
C THR A 67 -9.74 -32.29 19.97
N THR A 68 -11.01 -32.62 19.69
CA THR A 68 -11.46 -34.00 19.45
C THR A 68 -11.97 -34.21 18.02
N SER A 69 -11.49 -35.28 17.38
CA SER A 69 -12.02 -35.77 16.12
C SER A 69 -13.37 -36.45 16.38
N GLY A 70 -14.48 -35.74 16.12
CA GLY A 70 -15.84 -36.26 16.29
C GLY A 70 -16.91 -35.18 16.12
N ARG A 71 -18.18 -35.59 15.98
CA ARG A 71 -19.34 -34.68 15.95
C ARG A 71 -19.39 -33.92 17.30
N PRO A 72 -19.30 -32.59 17.32
CA PRO A 72 -19.22 -31.84 18.57
C PRO A 72 -20.50 -31.99 19.39
N GLU A 73 -20.35 -32.32 20.67
CA GLU A 73 -21.41 -32.26 21.67
C GLU A 73 -21.88 -30.82 21.87
N ALA A 74 -23.20 -30.62 22.01
CA ALA A 74 -23.89 -29.33 21.94
C ALA A 74 -23.51 -28.29 23.04
N ALA A 75 -22.49 -28.53 23.86
CA ALA A 75 -22.14 -27.68 25.00
C ALA A 75 -20.63 -27.37 25.17
N GLN A 76 -19.73 -27.86 24.31
CA GLN A 76 -18.29 -27.61 24.47
C GLN A 76 -17.86 -26.25 23.91
N LYS A 77 -17.44 -25.34 24.81
CA LYS A 77 -16.81 -24.06 24.44
C LYS A 77 -15.46 -24.35 23.76
N PRO A 78 -15.22 -23.85 22.54
CA PRO A 78 -13.96 -24.08 21.86
C PRO A 78 -12.81 -23.42 22.62
N SER A 79 -11.71 -24.15 22.85
CA SER A 79 -10.47 -23.58 23.36
C SER A 79 -9.72 -22.87 22.21
N ILE A 80 -9.25 -21.65 22.48
CA ILE A 80 -8.41 -20.89 21.54
C ILE A 80 -7.08 -21.65 21.38
N SER A 81 -6.74 -22.08 20.16
CA SER A 81 -5.59 -22.95 19.93
C SER A 81 -4.56 -22.39 18.94
N SER A 82 -4.91 -21.38 18.12
CA SER A 82 -3.98 -20.80 17.15
C SER A 82 -4.34 -19.38 16.74
N TYR A 83 -3.38 -18.63 16.22
CA TYR A 83 -3.56 -17.32 15.60
C TYR A 83 -3.22 -17.40 14.11
N ARG A 84 -4.00 -16.73 13.27
CA ARG A 84 -3.76 -16.60 11.82
C ARG A 84 -3.80 -15.12 11.42
N LEU A 85 -3.11 -14.81 10.33
CA LEU A 85 -3.13 -13.49 9.69
C LEU A 85 -4.31 -13.40 8.72
N GLN A 86 -5.08 -12.33 8.81
CA GLN A 86 -6.16 -12.02 7.87
C GLN A 86 -6.03 -10.57 7.40
N ASP A 87 -5.44 -10.38 6.23
CA ASP A 87 -5.11 -9.05 5.71
C ASP A 87 -5.70 -8.82 4.33
N ILE A 88 -5.96 -7.54 4.05
CA ILE A 88 -6.32 -7.06 2.71
C ILE A 88 -5.02 -6.66 2.01
N VAL A 89 -4.66 -7.39 0.95
CA VAL A 89 -3.48 -7.09 0.14
C VAL A 89 -3.74 -5.83 -0.70
N ALA A 90 -2.91 -4.80 -0.54
CA ALA A 90 -2.88 -3.65 -1.44
C ALA A 90 -1.75 -3.81 -2.47
N CYS A 91 -2.09 -4.04 -3.74
CA CYS A 91 -1.09 -4.10 -4.81
C CYS A 91 -0.46 -2.71 -5.03
N SER A 92 0.85 -2.60 -4.82
CA SER A 92 1.56 -1.30 -4.75
C SER A 92 1.68 -0.53 -6.07
N LEU A 93 1.29 -1.13 -7.20
CA LEU A 93 1.42 -0.49 -8.52
C LEU A 93 0.52 0.75 -8.64
N LEU A 94 -0.70 0.68 -8.08
CA LEU A 94 -1.65 1.79 -8.10
C LEU A 94 -1.25 2.89 -7.13
N ASN A 95 -0.74 2.54 -5.94
CA ASN A 95 -0.43 3.54 -4.91
C ASN A 95 0.81 4.37 -5.25
N LYS A 96 1.89 3.76 -5.77
CA LYS A 96 3.09 4.53 -6.16
C LYS A 96 2.83 5.46 -7.36
N LEU A 97 2.01 5.02 -8.31
CA LEU A 97 1.58 5.87 -9.42
C LEU A 97 0.59 6.94 -8.95
N ALA A 98 -0.34 6.62 -8.05
CA ALA A 98 -1.25 7.58 -7.45
C ALA A 98 -0.50 8.65 -6.66
N ASP A 99 0.50 8.28 -5.86
CA ASP A 99 1.35 9.21 -5.11
C ASP A 99 2.15 10.11 -6.05
N ALA A 100 2.76 9.54 -7.10
CA ALA A 100 3.47 10.32 -8.11
C ALA A 100 2.53 11.28 -8.85
N LEU A 101 1.35 10.82 -9.25
CA LEU A 101 0.32 11.64 -9.91
C LEU A 101 -0.24 12.72 -8.98
N LEU A 102 -0.38 12.43 -7.68
CA LEU A 102 -0.84 13.39 -6.67
C LEU A 102 0.22 14.48 -6.44
N VAL A 103 1.50 14.11 -6.34
CA VAL A 103 2.61 15.07 -6.24
C VAL A 103 2.70 15.94 -7.50
N ILE A 104 2.57 15.34 -8.69
CA ILE A 104 2.54 16.08 -9.96
C ILE A 104 1.34 17.03 -10.00
N ARG A 105 0.14 16.57 -9.60
CA ARG A 105 -1.09 17.36 -9.56
C ARG A 105 -0.99 18.53 -8.58
N ILE A 106 -0.40 18.32 -7.41
CA ILE A 106 -0.14 19.38 -6.42
C ILE A 106 0.87 20.39 -6.98
N ARG A 107 1.97 19.92 -7.58
CA ARG A 107 2.98 20.80 -8.21
C ARG A 107 2.37 21.65 -9.31
N ILE A 108 1.59 21.07 -10.22
CA ILE A 108 0.90 21.80 -11.30
C ILE A 108 -0.06 22.84 -10.70
N ARG A 109 -0.88 22.46 -9.70
CA ARG A 109 -1.78 23.40 -9.03
C ARG A 109 -1.03 24.56 -8.38
N LEU A 110 0.09 24.29 -7.71
CA LEU A 110 0.90 25.31 -7.05
C LEU A 110 1.53 26.25 -8.10
N THR A 111 2.13 25.71 -9.16
CA THR A 111 2.73 26.53 -10.23
C THR A 111 1.67 27.37 -10.96
N CYS A 112 0.49 26.82 -11.23
CA CYS A 112 -0.60 27.56 -11.86
C CYS A 112 -1.15 28.65 -10.93
N PHE A 113 -1.26 28.37 -9.62
CA PHE A 113 -1.69 29.38 -8.64
C PHE A 113 -0.69 30.54 -8.58
N PHE A 114 0.61 30.27 -8.50
CA PHE A 114 1.63 31.32 -8.51
C PHE A 114 1.63 32.12 -9.81
N ASN A 115 1.57 31.45 -10.97
CA ASN A 115 1.65 32.15 -12.27
C ASN A 115 0.38 32.92 -12.61
N PHE A 116 -0.81 32.42 -12.24
CA PHE A 116 -2.08 33.03 -12.64
C PHE A 116 -2.63 34.01 -11.61
N PHE A 117 -2.38 33.80 -10.31
CA PHE A 117 -2.91 34.68 -9.26
C PHE A 117 -1.83 35.59 -8.68
N ILE A 118 -0.68 35.04 -8.26
CA ILE A 118 0.32 35.83 -7.53
C ILE A 118 1.14 36.73 -8.46
N LEU A 119 1.60 36.21 -9.60
CA LEU A 119 2.45 36.97 -10.54
C LEU A 119 1.76 38.24 -11.09
N PRO A 120 0.47 38.20 -11.50
CA PRO A 120 -0.23 39.40 -11.95
C PRO A 120 -0.49 40.40 -10.82
N LEU A 121 -0.70 39.93 -9.59
CA LEU A 121 -0.86 40.78 -8.40
C LEU A 121 0.44 41.54 -8.08
N ILE A 122 1.59 40.85 -8.07
CA ILE A 122 2.91 41.48 -7.86
C ILE A 122 3.20 42.48 -8.98
N ASN A 123 2.97 42.11 -10.24
CA ASN A 123 3.19 43.02 -11.37
C ASN A 123 2.27 44.26 -11.31
N LYS A 124 1.04 44.12 -10.80
CA LYS A 124 0.12 45.24 -10.61
C LYS A 124 0.59 46.18 -9.48
N MET A 125 1.11 45.64 -8.38
CA MET A 125 1.66 46.44 -7.28
C MET A 125 2.97 47.14 -7.66
N LEU A 126 3.86 46.49 -8.42
CA LEU A 126 5.09 47.12 -8.91
C LEU A 126 4.79 48.26 -9.90
N LYS A 127 3.74 48.13 -10.72
CA LYS A 127 3.31 49.20 -11.64
C LYS A 127 2.66 50.39 -10.92
N SER A 128 2.00 50.20 -9.78
CA SER A 128 1.41 51.32 -9.04
C SER A 128 2.44 52.19 -8.31
N HIS A 129 3.62 51.66 -8.01
CA HIS A 129 4.72 52.42 -7.40
C HIS A 129 5.57 53.22 -8.41
N HIS A 130 5.31 53.08 -9.71
CA HIS A 130 5.99 53.83 -10.78
C HIS A 130 5.10 54.92 -11.40
N TYR A 131 4.20 55.52 -10.63
CA TYR A 131 3.60 56.81 -10.99
C TYR A 131 4.48 57.94 -10.47
N PRO A 132 5.03 58.83 -11.33
CA PRO A 132 5.71 60.01 -10.85
C PRO A 132 4.69 60.90 -10.14
N ARG A 133 4.98 61.27 -8.88
CA ARG A 133 4.41 62.49 -8.29
C ARG A 133 4.81 63.64 -9.21
N LYS A 134 3.89 64.09 -10.05
CA LYS A 134 3.90 65.44 -10.59
C LYS A 134 3.13 66.34 -9.63
#